data_AF-A0AAP0PNX2-F1
#
_entry.id   AF-A0AAP0PNX2-F1
#
_cell.length_a   1.000
_cell.length_b   1.000
_cell.length_c   1.000
_cell.angle_alpha   90.00
_cell.angle_beta   90.00
_cell.angle_gamma   90.00
#
_symmetry.space_group_name_H-M   'P 1'
#
loop_
_entity.id
_entity.type
_entity.pdbx_description
1 polymer ?
#
loop_
_entity_poly.entity_id
_entity_poly.type
_entity_poly.pdbx_seq_one_letter_code
_entity_poly.pdbx_strand_id
1 'polypeptide(L)'
;MSNLAAKLKAMGMDVSESFLVQFIINPLPLEFGQFQVSYNTIKKKWNLQEIKAMLVLDEGRLRKLKGHSVHLTMHDGASSSKAIPGRKDRKKDKAPMKVHEGRIHKELRCHFCKKSGHFKKDCPKRKAWFEKKGIPFNLSHKQN
;
A
#
# COMPACT_ATOMS: atom_id res chain seq x y z
N MET A 1 -12.73 -10.07 26.14
CA MET A 1 -12.25 -8.98 27.01
C MET A 1 -13.37 -8.59 27.95
N SER A 2 -13.38 -9.12 29.18
CA SER A 2 -14.34 -8.73 30.21
C SER A 2 -14.35 -7.20 30.37
N ASN A 3 -15.53 -6.59 30.39
CA ASN A 3 -15.72 -5.13 30.50
C ASN A 3 -15.14 -4.64 31.84
N LEU A 4 -13.93 -4.07 31.80
CA LEU A 4 -13.24 -3.51 32.97
C LEU A 4 -14.10 -2.46 33.68
N ALA A 5 -14.84 -1.64 32.92
CA ALA A 5 -15.75 -0.66 33.49
C ALA A 5 -16.88 -1.33 34.29
N ALA A 6 -17.41 -2.46 33.83
CA ALA A 6 -18.42 -3.23 34.58
C ALA A 6 -17.83 -3.81 35.88
N LYS A 7 -16.58 -4.27 35.86
CA LYS A 7 -15.87 -4.75 37.06
C LYS A 7 -15.62 -3.62 38.07
N LEU A 8 -15.16 -2.46 37.59
CA LEU A 8 -14.95 -1.27 38.44
C LEU A 8 -16.26 -0.82 39.08
N LYS A 9 -17.35 -0.80 38.30
CA LYS A 9 -18.68 -0.45 38.79
C LYS A 9 -19.19 -1.43 39.85
N ALA A 10 -18.93 -2.73 39.71
CA ALA A 10 -19.26 -3.73 40.72
C ALA A 10 -18.47 -3.54 42.04
N MET A 11 -17.29 -2.90 41.98
CA MET A 11 -16.51 -2.52 43.16
C MET A 11 -16.91 -1.14 43.72
N GLY A 12 -18.01 -0.55 43.25
CA GLY A 12 -18.48 0.78 43.66
C GLY A 12 -17.72 1.95 43.02
N MET A 13 -16.84 1.69 42.06
CA MET A 13 -16.12 2.72 41.31
C MET A 13 -16.86 2.99 40.00
N ASP A 14 -17.70 4.03 39.97
CA ASP A 14 -18.30 4.48 38.72
C ASP A 14 -17.26 5.24 37.88
N VAL A 15 -17.19 4.91 36.59
CA VAL A 15 -16.20 5.47 35.67
C VAL A 15 -16.93 6.22 34.59
N SER A 16 -16.61 7.51 34.45
CA SER A 16 -17.22 8.34 33.42
C SER A 16 -16.72 7.96 32.02
N GLU A 17 -17.58 8.16 31.02
CA GLU A 17 -17.21 7.90 29.62
C GLU A 17 -16.04 8.78 29.16
N SER A 18 -15.96 10.03 29.64
CA SER A 18 -14.84 10.92 29.35
C SER A 18 -13.52 10.39 29.89
N PHE A 19 -13.52 9.79 31.08
CA PHE A 19 -12.34 9.13 31.63
C PHE A 19 -11.94 7.94 30.76
N LEU A 20 -12.90 7.10 30.34
CA LEU A 20 -12.60 5.95 29.48
C LEU A 20 -11.99 6.37 28.14
N VAL A 21 -12.51 7.43 27.53
CA VAL A 21 -11.95 8.01 26.30
C VAL A 21 -10.50 8.42 26.53
N GLN A 22 -10.20 9.15 27.59
CA GLN A 22 -8.82 9.57 27.88
C GLN A 22 -7.91 8.38 28.22
N PHE A 23 -8.43 7.40 28.96
CA PHE A 23 -7.73 6.17 29.32
C PHE A 23 -7.35 5.33 28.08
N ILE A 24 -8.16 5.39 27.02
CA ILE A 24 -7.86 4.73 25.75
C ILE A 24 -6.85 5.54 24.93
N ILE A 25 -6.98 6.87 24.89
CA ILE A 25 -6.20 7.73 23.99
C ILE A 25 -4.78 7.97 24.51
N ASN A 26 -4.60 8.26 25.81
CA ASN A 26 -3.29 8.60 26.38
C ASN A 26 -2.19 7.56 26.14
N PRO A 27 -2.43 6.24 26.30
CA PRO A 27 -1.38 5.25 26.11
C PRO A 27 -1.14 4.87 24.64
N LEU A 28 -1.83 5.49 23.67
CA LEU A 28 -1.66 5.12 22.26
C LEU A 28 -0.23 5.40 21.78
N PRO A 29 0.40 4.44 21.08
CA PRO A 29 1.72 4.64 20.49
C PRO A 29 1.76 5.79 19.48
N LEU A 30 2.95 6.33 19.24
CA LEU A 30 3.21 7.40 18.26
C LEU A 30 2.77 7.04 16.83
N GLU A 31 2.72 5.75 16.49
CA GLU A 31 2.21 5.26 15.19
C GLU A 31 0.76 5.73 14.91
N PHE A 32 -0.02 5.97 15.96
CA PHE A 32 -1.37 6.54 15.91
C PHE A 32 -1.39 8.07 15.84
N GLY A 33 -0.26 8.72 15.51
CA GLY A 33 -0.16 10.19 15.47
C GLY A 33 -1.22 10.86 14.58
N GLN A 34 -1.62 10.21 13.48
CA GLN A 34 -2.69 10.72 12.61
C GLN A 34 -4.06 10.73 13.29
N PHE A 35 -4.37 9.68 14.06
CA PHE A 35 -5.55 9.64 14.91
C PHE A 35 -5.52 10.73 15.99
N GLN A 36 -4.38 10.94 16.65
CA GLN A 36 -4.22 11.98 17.68
C GLN A 36 -4.46 13.39 17.14
N VAL A 37 -3.91 13.71 15.96
CA VAL A 37 -4.16 15.01 15.30
C VAL A 37 -5.65 15.19 14.99
N SER A 38 -6.32 14.16 14.46
CA SER A 38 -7.76 14.20 14.21
C SER A 38 -8.56 14.41 15.49
N TYR A 39 -8.20 13.72 16.58
CA TYR A 39 -8.88 13.85 17.87
C TYR A 39 -8.72 15.27 18.42
N ASN A 40 -7.50 15.81 18.45
CA ASN A 40 -7.21 17.14 19.00
C ASN A 40 -7.80 18.29 18.18
N THR A 41 -7.96 18.12 16.87
CA THR A 41 -8.47 19.17 15.98
C THR A 41 -9.99 19.28 16.03
N ILE A 42 -10.69 18.18 16.32
CA ILE A 42 -12.14 18.13 16.32
C ILE A 42 -12.67 18.60 17.68
N LYS A 43 -13.36 19.74 17.70
CA LYS A 43 -13.91 20.34 18.93
C LYS A 43 -15.13 19.60 19.53
N LYS A 44 -15.64 18.57 18.86
CA LYS A 44 -16.77 17.76 19.36
C LYS A 44 -16.28 16.77 20.41
N LYS A 45 -17.09 16.53 21.46
CA LYS A 45 -16.82 15.44 22.40
C LYS A 45 -17.05 14.11 21.70
N TRP A 46 -16.00 13.31 21.59
CA TRP A 46 -16.08 11.97 21.04
C TRP A 46 -16.66 11.02 22.09
N ASN A 47 -17.62 10.19 21.69
CA ASN A 47 -18.10 9.09 22.53
C ASN A 47 -17.27 7.81 22.30
N LEU A 48 -17.44 6.82 23.17
CA LEU A 48 -16.65 5.58 23.15
C LEU A 48 -16.80 4.80 21.84
N GLN A 49 -17.98 4.83 21.21
CA GLN A 49 -18.22 4.15 19.94
C GLN A 49 -17.46 4.81 18.79
N GLU A 50 -17.46 6.14 18.75
CA GLU A 50 -16.73 6.90 17.73
C GLU A 50 -15.21 6.69 17.87
N ILE A 51 -14.68 6.73 19.10
CA ILE A 51 -13.26 6.44 19.36
C ILE A 51 -12.90 5.04 18.89
N LYS A 52 -13.71 4.03 19.25
CA LYS A 52 -13.49 2.65 18.81
C LYS A 52 -13.46 2.53 17.29
N ALA A 53 -14.43 3.15 16.59
CA ALA A 53 -14.49 3.12 15.13
C ALA A 53 -13.24 3.73 14.49
N MET A 54 -12.79 4.88 14.99
CA MET A 54 -11.60 5.56 14.47
C MET A 54 -10.31 4.79 14.73
N LEU A 55 -10.18 4.14 15.89
CA LEU A 55 -9.01 3.30 16.17
C LEU A 55 -8.93 2.10 15.23
N VAL A 56 -10.06 1.45 14.93
CA VAL A 56 -10.10 0.34 13.96
C VAL A 56 -9.68 0.80 12.57
N LEU A 57 -10.13 1.99 12.15
CA LEU A 57 -9.74 2.60 10.88
C LEU A 57 -8.23 2.90 10.85
N ASP A 58 -7.69 3.51 11.90
CA ASP A 58 -6.27 3.88 11.97
C ASP A 58 -5.35 2.65 12.06
N GLU A 59 -5.77 1.61 12.77
CA GLU A 59 -5.09 0.33 12.79
C GLU A 59 -5.07 -0.33 11.39
N GLY A 60 -6.17 -0.20 10.63
CA GLY A 60 -6.23 -0.59 9.22
C GLY A 60 -5.25 0.18 8.33
N ARG A 61 -5.06 1.48 8.58
CA ARG A 61 -4.04 2.31 7.92
C ARG A 61 -2.62 1.83 8.27
N LEU A 62 -2.35 1.55 9.55
CA LEU A 62 -1.05 1.06 10.02
C LEU A 62 -0.67 -0.28 9.42
N ARG A 63 -1.61 -1.24 9.35
CA ARG A 63 -1.41 -2.53 8.68
C ARG A 63 -0.99 -2.36 7.22
N LYS A 64 -1.63 -1.43 6.50
CA LYS A 64 -1.28 -1.13 5.10
C LYS A 64 0.13 -0.54 5.02
N LEU A 65 0.49 0.41 5.88
CA LEU A 65 1.83 1.01 5.87
C LEU A 65 2.93 -0.03 6.09
N LYS A 66 2.75 -0.92 7.07
CA LYS A 66 3.69 -2.00 7.38
C LYS A 66 3.81 -3.02 6.23
N GLY A 67 2.71 -3.32 5.55
CA GLY A 67 2.71 -4.19 4.37
C GLY A 67 3.51 -3.64 3.18
N HIS A 68 3.56 -2.31 3.01
CA HIS A 68 4.40 -1.68 1.98
C HIS A 68 5.88 -1.61 2.38
N SER A 69 6.21 -1.65 3.67
CA SER A 69 7.60 -1.61 4.18
C SER A 69 8.42 -2.87 3.85
N VAL A 70 7.78 -4.03 3.66
CA VAL A 70 8.47 -5.31 3.43
C VAL A 70 8.92 -5.46 1.95
N HIS A 71 8.50 -4.56 1.06
CA HIS A 71 8.86 -4.63 -0.37
C HIS A 71 10.15 -3.85 -0.72
N LEU A 72 10.99 -3.48 0.26
CA LEU A 72 12.19 -2.65 0.05
C LEU A 72 13.52 -3.38 0.31
N THR A 73 13.55 -4.71 0.29
CA THR A 73 14.82 -5.45 0.41
C THR A 73 15.15 -6.30 -0.82
N MET A 74 16.38 -6.12 -1.29
CA MET A 74 17.15 -6.88 -2.29
C MET A 74 16.99 -6.48 -3.77
N HIS A 75 17.86 -5.57 -4.24
CA HIS A 75 18.78 -5.91 -5.33
C HIS A 75 20.03 -4.99 -5.37
N ASP A 76 20.81 -4.96 -4.29
CA ASP A 76 22.22 -4.54 -4.38
C ASP A 76 23.05 -5.80 -4.62
N GLY A 77 23.61 -5.94 -5.82
CA GLY A 77 24.37 -7.12 -6.19
C GLY A 77 24.97 -6.98 -7.58
N ALA A 78 26.16 -6.39 -7.64
CA ALA A 78 27.06 -6.40 -8.79
C ALA A 78 27.23 -7.84 -9.31
N SER A 79 26.88 -8.08 -10.58
CA SER A 79 27.15 -9.36 -11.24
C SER A 79 28.41 -9.23 -12.10
N SER A 80 29.54 -9.61 -11.50
CA SER A 80 30.73 -10.02 -12.24
C SER A 80 30.59 -11.50 -12.61
N SER A 81 31.10 -11.81 -13.80
CA SER A 81 30.93 -13.03 -14.58
C SER A 81 31.51 -14.31 -13.96
N LYS A 82 30.86 -15.46 -14.22
CA LYS A 82 31.48 -16.76 -14.58
C LYS A 82 30.44 -17.82 -14.97
N ALA A 83 30.85 -18.71 -15.88
CA ALA A 83 30.03 -19.49 -16.81
C ALA A 83 29.66 -20.94 -16.39
N ILE A 84 28.42 -21.38 -16.76
CA ILE A 84 27.94 -22.58 -17.55
C ILE A 84 28.75 -23.91 -17.44
N PRO A 85 28.19 -25.17 -17.36
CA PRO A 85 27.18 -25.77 -18.28
C PRO A 85 26.20 -26.88 -17.77
N GLY A 86 25.16 -27.21 -18.59
CA GLY A 86 24.57 -28.56 -18.62
C GLY A 86 23.11 -28.68 -19.10
N ARG A 87 22.89 -29.17 -20.34
CA ARG A 87 21.57 -29.50 -20.95
C ARG A 87 20.99 -30.83 -20.43
N LYS A 88 19.65 -30.93 -20.32
CA LYS A 88 18.87 -32.02 -20.96
C LYS A 88 17.34 -31.77 -20.97
N ASP A 89 16.78 -31.94 -22.15
CA ASP A 89 15.37 -31.91 -22.55
C ASP A 89 14.40 -32.76 -21.72
N ARG A 90 13.13 -32.33 -21.65
CA ARG A 90 11.95 -33.19 -21.93
C ARG A 90 10.67 -32.35 -22.15
N LYS A 91 10.11 -32.46 -23.35
CA LYS A 91 8.75 -32.02 -23.75
C LYS A 91 7.67 -32.50 -22.78
N LYS A 92 6.65 -31.66 -22.54
CA LYS A 92 5.26 -32.13 -22.58
C LYS A 92 4.27 -30.98 -22.81
N ASP A 93 3.57 -31.11 -23.92
CA ASP A 93 2.40 -30.37 -24.39
C ASP A 93 1.32 -30.18 -23.31
N LYS A 94 0.73 -28.98 -23.22
CA LYS A 94 -0.66 -28.78 -22.80
C LYS A 94 -1.31 -27.61 -23.53
N ALA A 95 -2.28 -27.95 -24.37
CA ALA A 95 -3.34 -27.08 -24.87
C ALA A 95 -4.26 -26.61 -23.70
N PRO A 96 -5.14 -25.62 -23.92
CA PRO A 96 -5.52 -24.61 -22.94
C PRO A 96 -6.84 -24.91 -22.22
N MET A 97 -7.07 -24.33 -21.02
CA MET A 97 -8.33 -23.63 -20.69
C MET A 97 -8.35 -23.02 -19.27
N LYS A 98 -8.70 -21.73 -19.26
CA LYS A 98 -9.56 -20.97 -18.34
C LYS A 98 -9.17 -20.88 -16.85
N VAL A 99 -8.70 -19.69 -16.48
CA VAL A 99 -9.05 -19.07 -15.20
C VAL A 99 -9.71 -17.72 -15.46
N HIS A 100 -10.75 -17.52 -14.69
CA HIS A 100 -11.85 -16.58 -14.78
C HIS A 100 -11.47 -15.11 -14.98
N GLU A 101 -12.29 -14.50 -15.83
CA GLU A 101 -12.31 -13.12 -16.29
C GLU A 101 -12.70 -12.16 -15.17
N GLY A 102 -11.94 -11.08 -15.03
CA GLY A 102 -12.19 -10.05 -14.03
C GLY A 102 -11.12 -8.98 -14.00
N ARG A 103 -10.58 -8.56 -15.15
CA ARG A 103 -9.80 -7.33 -15.24
C ARG A 103 -10.46 -6.41 -16.24
N ILE A 104 -11.09 -5.38 -15.68
CA ILE A 104 -11.45 -4.12 -16.30
C ILE A 104 -10.42 -3.82 -17.41
N HIS A 105 -10.86 -3.88 -18.66
CA HIS A 105 -10.13 -3.38 -19.82
C HIS A 105 -9.97 -1.86 -19.67
N LYS A 106 -9.04 -1.39 -18.82
CA LYS A 106 -8.47 -0.06 -19.01
C LYS A 106 -7.57 -0.20 -20.22
N GLU A 107 -8.09 0.22 -21.38
CA GLU A 107 -7.37 0.32 -22.64
C GLU A 107 -5.91 0.69 -22.37
N LEU A 108 -4.98 -0.11 -22.89
CA LEU A 108 -3.55 0.15 -22.79
C LEU A 108 -3.22 1.46 -23.50
N ARG A 109 -3.38 2.60 -22.82
CA ARG A 109 -3.26 3.94 -23.40
C ARG A 109 -1.91 4.54 -23.02
N CYS A 110 -1.14 4.91 -24.03
CA CYS A 110 0.13 5.59 -23.84
C CYS A 110 -0.10 6.99 -23.25
N HIS A 111 0.45 7.26 -22.07
CA HIS A 111 0.36 8.57 -21.42
C HIS A 111 1.03 9.74 -22.18
N PHE A 112 1.97 9.47 -23.10
CA PHE A 112 2.65 10.51 -23.90
C PHE A 112 1.81 10.98 -25.09
N CYS A 113 1.34 10.07 -25.93
CA CYS A 113 0.56 10.41 -27.13
C CYS A 113 -0.96 10.23 -26.98
N LYS A 114 -1.42 9.73 -25.81
CA LYS A 114 -2.82 9.39 -25.49
C LYS A 114 -3.46 8.35 -26.42
N LYS A 115 -2.70 7.65 -27.26
CA LYS A 115 -3.19 6.56 -28.12
C LYS A 115 -3.17 5.22 -27.40
N SER A 116 -4.14 4.37 -27.69
CA SER A 116 -4.18 2.97 -27.23
C SER A 116 -3.20 2.09 -28.01
N GLY A 117 -2.85 0.92 -27.44
CA GLY A 117 -2.06 -0.13 -28.08
C GLY A 117 -0.57 -0.15 -27.73
N HIS A 118 -0.06 0.77 -26.91
CA HIS A 118 1.34 0.76 -26.47
C HIS A 118 1.53 1.51 -25.14
N PHE A 119 2.61 1.21 -24.42
CA PHE A 119 3.01 1.96 -23.23
C PHE A 119 3.81 3.22 -23.59
N LYS A 120 3.95 4.15 -22.64
CA LYS A 120 4.75 5.38 -22.79
C LYS A 120 6.19 5.11 -23.23
N LYS A 121 6.77 3.96 -22.84
CA LYS A 121 8.13 3.55 -23.20
C LYS A 121 8.26 3.23 -24.69
N ASP A 122 7.24 2.60 -25.25
CA ASP A 122 7.19 2.14 -26.65
C ASP A 122 6.53 3.18 -27.57
N CYS A 123 6.37 4.42 -27.12
CA CYS A 123 5.68 5.46 -27.89
C CYS A 123 6.55 5.98 -29.04
N PRO A 124 6.14 5.80 -30.30
CA PRO A 124 6.92 6.25 -31.46
C PRO A 124 7.10 7.78 -31.47
N LYS A 125 6.06 8.51 -31.06
CA LYS A 125 6.13 9.98 -30.94
C LYS A 125 7.11 10.43 -29.86
N ARG A 126 7.23 9.67 -28.77
CA ARG A 126 8.21 9.97 -27.71
C ARG A 126 9.61 9.76 -28.24
N LYS A 127 9.87 8.64 -28.90
CA LYS A 127 11.17 8.33 -29.50
C LYS A 127 11.62 9.42 -30.48
N ALA A 128 10.77 9.79 -31.44
CA ALA A 128 11.06 10.86 -32.39
C ALA A 128 11.27 12.23 -31.73
N TRP A 129 10.58 12.53 -30.63
CA TRP A 129 10.77 13.78 -29.87
C TRP A 129 12.14 13.84 -29.19
N PHE A 130 12.64 12.73 -28.63
CA PHE A 130 13.98 12.65 -28.04
C PHE A 130 15.09 12.78 -29.10
N GLU A 131 14.93 12.09 -30.23
CA GLU A 131 15.86 12.18 -31.37
C GLU A 131 15.96 13.61 -31.93
N LYS A 132 14.83 14.31 -32.08
CA LYS A 132 14.81 15.72 -32.52
C LYS A 132 15.44 16.69 -31.52
N LYS A 133 15.52 16.31 -30.23
CA LYS A 133 16.12 17.12 -29.17
C LYS A 133 17.58 16.77 -28.89
N GLY A 134 18.16 15.79 -29.60
CA GLY A 134 19.54 15.34 -29.39
C GLY A 134 19.76 14.65 -28.04
N ILE A 135 18.70 14.20 -27.37
CA ILE A 135 18.79 13.55 -26.06
C ILE A 135 18.79 12.03 -26.29
N PRO A 136 19.74 11.27 -25.72
CA PRO A 136 19.76 9.81 -25.86
C PRO A 136 18.43 9.19 -25.43
N PHE A 137 17.75 8.51 -26.34
CA PHE A 137 16.48 7.84 -26.03
C PHE A 137 16.74 6.63 -25.14
N ASN A 138 16.54 6.81 -23.83
CA ASN A 138 16.76 5.76 -22.86
C ASN A 138 15.46 4.94 -22.66
N LEU A 139 15.45 3.71 -23.19
CA LEU A 139 14.34 2.74 -23.08
C LEU A 139 14.06 2.32 -21.61
N SER A 140 15.04 2.55 -20.73
CA SER A 140 15.03 2.04 -19.35
C SER A 140 14.61 3.05 -18.29
N HIS A 141 14.04 4.21 -18.66
CA HIS A 141 13.54 5.15 -17.65
C HIS A 141 12.29 4.56 -16.97
N LYS A 142 12.50 3.75 -15.92
CA LYS A 142 11.52 3.49 -14.87
C LYS A 142 11.25 4.85 -14.22
N GLN A 143 10.03 5.34 -14.35
CA GLN A 143 9.55 6.42 -13.48
C GLN A 143 9.33 5.75 -12.12
N ASN A 144 10.03 6.24 -11.09
CA ASN A 144 9.63 6.02 -9.71
C ASN A 144 8.22 6.59 -9.49
#